data_AF-B6WT99-F1
#
_entry.id   AF-B6WT99-F1
#
_cell.length_a   1.000
_cell.length_b   1.000
_cell.length_c   1.000
_cell.angle_alpha   90.00
_cell.angle_beta   90.00
_cell.angle_gamma   90.00
#
_symmetry.space_group_name_H-M   'P 1'
#
loop_
_entity.id
_entity.type
_entity.pdbx_description
1 polymer ?
#
loop_
_entity_poly.entity_id
_entity_poly.type
_entity_poly.pdbx_seq_one_letter_code
_entity_poly.pdbx_strand_id
1 'polypeptide(L)'
;MTDTCTTRAIRCFSGHAVRRCLERGITALHVEQALEQGVLVAEGEGTGTWARGRLRVVVSRDGMVITAWRTPRRNPKRRIQKSQSRKRREKRRFHVREAR
;
A
#
# COMPACT_ATOMS: atom_id res chain seq x y z
N MET A 1 6.72 -5.23 -30.39
CA MET A 1 7.44 -3.96 -30.20
C MET A 1 7.26 -3.56 -28.75
N THR A 2 8.32 -3.63 -27.96
CA THR A 2 8.31 -3.36 -26.51
C THR A 2 8.55 -1.87 -26.28
N ASP A 3 7.50 -1.13 -25.95
CA ASP A 3 7.61 0.25 -25.47
C ASP A 3 8.16 0.26 -24.04
N THR A 4 9.47 0.04 -23.93
CA THR A 4 10.23 0.11 -22.67
C THR A 4 10.99 1.44 -22.52
N CYS A 5 10.42 2.55 -22.99
CA CYS A 5 11.02 3.87 -22.81
C CYS A 5 9.93 4.94 -22.65
N THR A 6 9.38 5.09 -21.45
CA THR A 6 8.89 6.41 -21.03
C THR A 6 9.51 6.67 -19.67
N THR A 7 10.53 7.53 -19.67
CA THR A 7 11.04 8.18 -18.47
C THR A 7 9.84 8.62 -17.64
N ARG A 8 9.63 7.94 -16.50
CA ARG A 8 8.50 8.10 -15.58
C ARG A 8 8.67 9.37 -14.74
N ALA A 9 8.93 10.48 -15.43
CA ALA A 9 9.07 11.77 -14.79
C ALA A 9 7.73 12.14 -14.16
N ILE A 10 7.74 12.41 -12.86
CA ILE A 10 6.60 13.04 -12.20
C ILE A 10 6.42 14.39 -12.87
N ARG A 11 5.27 14.62 -13.49
CA ARG A 11 4.94 15.92 -14.08
C ARG A 11 4.29 16.83 -13.06
N CYS A 12 3.38 16.29 -12.26
CA CYS A 12 2.65 17.05 -11.26
C CYS A 12 2.03 16.14 -10.19
N PHE A 13 1.61 16.77 -9.10
CA PHE A 13 0.80 16.15 -8.06
C PHE A 13 -0.63 16.69 -8.14
N SER A 14 -1.61 15.81 -8.09
CA SER A 14 -2.99 16.24 -7.84
C SER A 14 -3.10 16.89 -6.44
N GLY A 15 -4.05 17.79 -6.25
CA GLY A 15 -4.30 18.40 -4.93
C GLY A 15 -4.59 17.37 -3.84
N HIS A 16 -5.22 16.24 -4.22
CA HIS A 16 -5.41 15.10 -3.32
C HIS A 16 -4.08 14.46 -2.92
N ALA A 17 -3.18 14.19 -3.88
CA ALA A 17 -1.86 13.63 -3.59
C ALA A 17 -1.03 14.53 -2.68
N VAL A 18 -1.00 15.84 -2.93
CA VAL A 18 -0.28 16.82 -2.08
C VAL A 18 -0.75 16.71 -0.63
N ARG A 19 -2.07 16.74 -0.40
CA ARG A 19 -2.65 16.62 0.94
C ARG A 19 -2.24 15.33 1.64
N ARG A 20 -2.33 14.19 0.94
CA ARG A 20 -1.97 12.88 1.51
C ARG A 20 -0.48 12.75 1.79
N CYS A 21 0.36 13.37 0.97
CA CYS A 21 1.79 13.42 1.20
C CYS A 21 2.11 14.19 2.49
N LEU A 22 1.51 15.37 2.66
CA LEU A 22 1.68 16.21 3.85
C LEU A 22 1.19 15.53 5.12
N GLU A 23 -0.05 14.99 5.12
CA GLU A 23 -0.65 14.28 6.26
C GLU A 23 0.19 13.08 6.74
N ARG A 24 1.05 12.53 5.89
CA ARG A 24 1.75 11.26 6.12
C ARG A 24 3.26 11.37 6.15
N GLY A 25 3.80 12.59 6.08
CA GLY A 25 5.25 12.82 6.00
C GLY A 25 5.88 12.09 4.81
N ILE A 26 5.22 12.10 3.65
CA ILE A 26 5.76 11.56 2.41
C ILE A 26 6.28 12.75 1.60
N THR A 27 7.59 12.81 1.39
CA THR A 27 8.22 13.87 0.59
C THR A 27 8.17 13.53 -0.90
N ALA A 28 8.31 14.54 -1.76
CA ALA A 28 8.40 14.35 -3.21
C ALA A 28 9.53 13.37 -3.58
N LEU A 29 10.70 13.50 -2.95
CA LEU A 29 11.83 12.58 -3.12
C LEU A 29 11.45 11.11 -2.86
N HIS A 30 10.65 10.83 -1.83
CA HIS A 30 10.20 9.45 -1.58
C HIS A 30 9.32 8.91 -2.70
N VAL A 31 8.50 9.78 -3.30
CA VAL A 31 7.62 9.44 -4.43
C VAL A 31 8.46 9.20 -5.68
N GLU A 32 9.40 10.09 -5.99
CA GLU A 32 10.34 9.96 -7.11
C GLU A 32 11.11 8.65 -7.03
N GLN A 33 11.73 8.38 -5.88
CA GLN A 33 12.44 7.13 -5.65
C GLN A 33 11.52 5.90 -5.78
N ALA A 34 10.23 6.03 -5.43
CA ALA A 34 9.28 4.92 -5.59
C ALA A 34 8.89 4.67 -7.05
N LEU A 35 8.99 5.66 -7.93
CA LEU A 35 8.72 5.51 -9.36
C LEU A 35 9.96 5.09 -10.15
N GLU A 36 11.14 5.56 -9.72
CA GLU A 36 12.43 5.22 -10.33
C GLU A 36 12.91 3.83 -9.91
N GLN A 37 12.84 3.50 -8.62
CA GLN A 37 13.42 2.29 -8.04
C GLN A 37 12.37 1.28 -7.56
N GLY A 38 11.09 1.64 -7.61
CA GLY A 38 10.00 0.77 -7.17
C GLY A 38 9.58 -0.23 -8.23
N VAL A 39 8.69 -1.13 -7.82
CA VAL A 39 8.09 -2.14 -8.70
C VAL A 39 6.62 -1.82 -8.93
N LEU A 40 6.13 -2.12 -10.13
CA LEU A 40 4.70 -2.02 -10.44
C LEU A 40 3.96 -3.17 -9.75
N VAL A 41 2.96 -2.85 -8.93
CA VAL A 41 2.21 -3.85 -8.15
C VAL A 41 0.75 -3.97 -8.55
N ALA A 42 0.23 -2.99 -9.30
CA ALA A 42 -1.09 -3.04 -9.90
C ALA A 42 -1.13 -2.09 -11.09
N GLU A 43 -1.79 -2.52 -12.16
CA GLU A 43 -2.18 -1.67 -13.29
C GLU A 43 -3.70 -1.56 -13.29
N GLY A 44 -4.19 -0.36 -13.55
CA GLY A 44 -5.59 -0.07 -13.82
C GLY A 44 -5.70 0.68 -15.13
N GLU A 45 -6.93 0.89 -15.61
CA GLU A 45 -7.16 1.66 -16.82
C GLU A 45 -6.59 3.08 -16.65
N GLY A 46 -5.57 3.41 -17.44
CA GLY A 46 -4.88 4.70 -17.40
C GLY A 46 -4.03 4.98 -16.15
N THR A 47 -3.86 4.02 -15.23
CA THR A 47 -3.13 4.23 -13.96
C THR A 47 -2.23 3.05 -13.58
N GLY A 48 -1.16 3.34 -12.85
CA GLY A 48 -0.24 2.35 -12.31
C GLY A 48 0.08 2.61 -10.84
N THR A 49 0.13 1.54 -10.05
CA THR A 49 0.53 1.59 -8.64
C THR A 49 1.95 1.09 -8.46
N TRP A 50 2.83 1.99 -8.05
CA TRP A 50 4.25 1.73 -7.80
C TRP A 50 4.53 1.51 -6.33
N ALA A 51 5.45 0.60 -6.06
CA ALA A 51 5.77 0.12 -4.73
C ALA A 51 7.26 0.21 -4.43
N ARG A 52 7.60 0.93 -3.36
CA ARG A 52 8.95 0.88 -2.77
C ARG A 52 8.85 0.62 -1.28
N GLY A 53 9.19 -0.61 -0.89
CA GLY A 53 8.93 -1.13 0.45
C GLY A 53 7.45 -1.00 0.81
N ARG A 54 7.16 -0.16 1.82
CA ARG A 54 5.79 0.09 2.29
C ARG A 54 5.11 1.25 1.57
N LEU A 55 5.85 2.10 0.85
CA LEU A 55 5.26 3.19 0.10
C LEU A 55 4.55 2.62 -1.13
N ARG A 56 3.37 3.17 -1.40
CA ARG A 56 2.55 2.95 -2.58
C ARG A 56 2.22 4.30 -3.18
N VAL A 57 2.40 4.42 -4.48
CA VAL A 57 2.14 5.65 -5.26
C VAL A 57 1.30 5.26 -6.45
N VAL A 58 0.16 5.93 -6.64
CA VAL A 58 -0.65 5.77 -7.84
C VAL A 58 -0.34 6.94 -8.77
N VAL A 59 0.00 6.61 -10.01
CA VAL A 59 0.35 7.56 -11.05
C VAL A 59 -0.44 7.25 -12.30
N SER A 60 -1.02 8.26 -12.94
CA SER A 60 -1.66 8.11 -14.25
C SER A 60 -0.63 8.00 -15.37
N ARG A 61 -1.05 7.53 -16.54
CA ARG A 61 -0.19 7.34 -17.71
C ARG A 61 0.51 8.63 -18.18
N ASP A 62 -0.09 9.78 -17.91
CA ASP A 62 0.43 11.12 -18.22
C ASP A 62 1.47 11.64 -17.21
N GLY A 63 1.76 10.90 -16.14
CA GLY A 63 2.75 11.27 -15.13
C GLY A 63 2.22 12.10 -13.96
N MET A 64 0.90 12.21 -13.78
CA MET A 64 0.30 12.85 -12.60
C MET A 64 0.21 11.89 -11.41
N VAL A 65 0.71 12.31 -10.25
CA VAL A 65 0.56 11.57 -9.00
C VAL A 65 -0.85 11.79 -8.43
N ILE A 66 -1.62 10.71 -8.35
CA ILE A 66 -3.02 10.73 -7.90
C ILE A 66 -3.08 10.61 -6.37
N THR A 67 -2.33 9.69 -5.77
CA THR A 67 -2.29 9.53 -4.31
C THR A 67 -1.07 8.71 -3.87
N ALA A 68 -0.66 8.90 -2.61
CA ALA A 68 0.45 8.16 -2.01
C ALA A 68 0.13 7.74 -0.56
N TRP A 69 0.54 6.53 -0.18
CA TRP A 69 0.33 6.00 1.16
C TRP A 69 1.40 5.00 1.56
N ARG A 70 1.62 4.85 2.88
CA ARG A 70 2.41 3.76 3.43
C ARG A 70 1.49 2.66 3.92
N THR A 71 1.67 1.43 3.45
CA THR A 71 0.98 0.27 4.01
C THR A 71 1.32 0.16 5.50
N PRO A 72 0.37 -0.08 6.41
CA PRO A 72 0.65 -0.18 7.85
C PRO A 72 1.68 -1.27 8.15
N ARG A 73 2.50 -1.11 9.21
CA ARG A 73 3.31 -2.23 9.71
C ARG A 73 2.35 -3.28 10.24
N ARG A 74 2.10 -4.36 9.50
CA ARG A 74 1.44 -5.53 10.06
C ARG A 74 2.41 -6.13 11.07
N ASN A 75 2.14 -5.97 12.37
CA ASN A 75 2.87 -6.70 13.41
C ASN A 75 2.48 -8.19 13.31
N PRO A 76 3.35 -9.09 12.79
CA PRO A 76 2.99 -10.47 12.54
C PRO A 76 2.65 -11.20 13.85
N LYS A 77 3.38 -10.89 14.93
CA LYS A 77 3.15 -11.42 16.28
C LYS A 77 1.74 -11.06 16.78
N ARG A 78 1.31 -9.81 16.60
CA ARG A 78 -0.03 -9.36 17.03
C ARG A 78 -1.15 -10.05 16.23
N ARG A 79 -0.93 -10.33 14.94
CA ARG A 79 -1.88 -11.11 14.11
C ARG A 79 -2.01 -12.54 14.60
N ILE A 80 -0.88 -13.21 14.84
CA ILE A 80 -0.84 -14.59 15.34
C ILE A 80 -1.50 -14.67 16.72
N GLN A 81 -1.18 -13.75 17.63
CA GLN A 81 -1.80 -13.69 18.96
C GLN A 81 -3.32 -13.52 18.91
N LYS A 82 -3.84 -12.61 18.06
CA LYS A 82 -5.28 -12.46 17.87
C LYS A 82 -5.92 -13.74 17.32
N SER A 83 -5.29 -14.41 16.36
CA SER A 83 -5.78 -15.69 15.82
C SER A 83 -5.81 -16.78 16.88
N GLN A 84 -4.75 -16.92 17.68
CA GLN A 84 -4.68 -17.93 18.74
C GLN A 84 -5.69 -17.64 19.86
N SER A 85 -5.87 -16.38 20.24
CA SER A 85 -6.89 -15.97 21.19
C SER A 85 -8.31 -16.30 20.69
N ARG A 86 -8.58 -16.09 19.40
CA ARG A 86 -9.86 -16.46 18.78
C ARG A 86 -10.09 -17.98 18.82
N LYS A 87 -9.10 -18.78 18.43
CA LYS A 87 -9.16 -20.25 18.51
C LYS A 87 -9.41 -20.75 19.93
N ARG A 88 -8.76 -20.15 20.94
CA ARG A 88 -8.96 -20.50 22.35
C ARG A 88 -10.38 -20.15 22.83
N ARG A 89 -10.93 -19.00 22.42
CA ARG A 89 -12.31 -18.61 22.72
C ARG A 89 -13.32 -19.56 22.07
N GLU A 90 -13.10 -19.92 20.81
CA GLU A 90 -13.93 -20.91 20.10
C GLU A 90 -13.90 -22.27 20.81
N LYS A 91 -12.71 -22.81 21.13
CA LYS A 91 -12.58 -24.06 21.91
C LYS A 91 -13.33 -24.03 23.23
N ARG A 92 -13.21 -22.93 24.01
CA ARG A 92 -13.95 -22.77 25.27
C ARG A 92 -15.46 -22.75 25.06
N ARG A 93 -15.96 -22.12 23.99
CA ARG A 93 -17.40 -22.10 23.68
C ARG A 93 -17.95 -23.48 23.30
N PHE A 94 -17.16 -24.30 22.58
CA PHE A 94 -17.54 -25.67 22.27
C PHE A 94 -17.53 -26.56 23.51
N HIS A 95 -16.50 -26.46 24.35
CA HIS A 95 -16.39 -27.28 25.56
C HIS A 95 -17.51 -26.98 26.58
N VAL A 96 -17.94 -25.72 26.70
CA VAL A 96 -19.08 -25.33 27.55
C VAL A 96 -20.43 -25.85 26.99
N ARG A 97 -20.52 -26.11 25.68
CA ARG A 97 -21.73 -26.66 25.06
C ARG A 97 -21.84 -28.18 25.19
N GLU A 98 -20.73 -28.91 25.26
CA GLU A 98 -20.73 -30.36 25.49
C GLU A 98 -20.90 -30.74 26.97
N ALA A 99 -20.65 -29.81 27.89
CA ALA A 99 -20.80 -30.00 29.34
C ALA A 99 -22.20 -29.64 29.88
N ARG A 100 -23.19 -29.45 29.00
CA ARG A 100 -24.61 -29.23 29.31
C ARG A 100 -25.42 -30.35 28.69
#